data_AF-A0A438G1M8-F1
#
_entry.id   AF-A0A438G1M8-F1
#
_cell.length_a   1.000
_cell.length_b   1.000
_cell.length_c   1.000
_cell.angle_alpha   90.00
_cell.angle_beta   90.00
_cell.angle_gamma   90.00
#
_symmetry.space_group_name_H-M   'P 1'
#
loop_
_entity.id
_entity.type
_entity.pdbx_description
1 polymer ?
#
loop_
_entity_poly.entity_id
_entity_poly.type
_entity_poly.pdbx_seq_one_letter_code
_entity_poly.pdbx_strand_id
1 'polypeptide(L)'
;MAETMITIQVGSVVFISSVASIVAVKHLSTCSVTKGAMNQLTKNLACGWAEDNIRSNAVASWYIKTPMVDQMLSNKTILGKVINRTPLCRVGDPKEVSSLVAFLCLHRLFVLIVA
;
A
#
# COMPACT_ATOMS: atom_id res chain seq x y z
N MET A 1 -18.14 -10.59 -1.90
CA MET A 1 -16.69 -10.91 -1.82
C MET A 1 -16.24 -11.04 -0.38
N ALA A 2 -16.38 -10.02 0.49
CA ALA A 2 -16.11 -10.16 1.92
C ALA A 2 -16.99 -11.23 2.59
N GLU A 3 -18.30 -11.24 2.30
CA GLU A 3 -19.21 -12.30 2.79
C GLU A 3 -18.82 -13.70 2.32
N THR A 4 -18.33 -13.82 1.09
CA THR A 4 -17.82 -15.08 0.54
C THR A 4 -16.56 -15.54 1.27
N MET A 5 -15.65 -14.61 1.61
CA MET A 5 -14.43 -14.90 2.38
C MET A 5 -14.72 -15.33 3.82
N ILE A 6 -15.71 -14.70 4.46
CA ILE A 6 -16.16 -15.08 5.81
C ILE A 6 -16.78 -16.49 5.78
N THR A 7 -17.54 -16.80 4.73
CA THR A 7 -18.15 -18.14 4.56
C THR A 7 -17.10 -19.25 4.39
N ILE A 8 -15.98 -18.97 3.71
CA ILE A 8 -14.88 -19.94 3.50
C ILE A 8 -13.82 -19.93 4.61
N GLN A 9 -13.93 -19.02 5.60
CA GLN A 9 -13.03 -18.85 6.76
C GLN A 9 -11.53 -18.88 6.42
N VAL A 10 -11.14 -18.32 5.27
CA VAL A 10 -9.73 -18.11 4.92
C VAL A 10 -9.63 -17.03 3.85
N GLY A 11 -8.72 -16.08 4.04
CA GLY A 11 -8.57 -15.00 3.06
C GLY A 11 -7.39 -14.08 3.30
N SER A 12 -7.02 -13.35 2.27
CA SER A 12 -6.07 -12.25 2.37
C SER A 12 -6.58 -11.06 1.57
N VAL A 13 -6.68 -9.90 2.23
CA VAL A 13 -7.02 -8.62 1.63
C VAL A 13 -5.80 -7.71 1.74
N VAL A 14 -5.39 -7.14 0.62
CA VAL A 14 -4.24 -6.22 0.56
C VAL A 14 -4.69 -4.89 -0.03
N PHE A 15 -4.65 -3.84 0.79
CA PHE A 15 -4.96 -2.48 0.37
C PHE A 15 -3.73 -1.80 -0.21
N ILE A 16 -3.91 -1.11 -1.35
CA ILE A 16 -2.85 -0.26 -1.92
C ILE A 16 -2.95 1.13 -1.30
N SER A 17 -1.99 1.45 -0.44
CA SER A 17 -1.86 2.73 0.25
C SER A 17 -0.75 3.59 -0.37
N SER A 18 -0.43 4.71 0.27
CA SER A 18 0.65 5.59 -0.13
C SER A 18 1.46 6.00 1.09
N VAL A 19 2.77 6.17 0.94
CA VAL A 19 3.61 6.77 1.99
C VAL A 19 3.09 8.14 2.45
N ALA A 20 2.34 8.85 1.59
CA ALA A 20 1.67 10.10 1.96
C ALA A 20 0.62 9.94 3.07
N SER A 21 0.22 8.72 3.44
CA SER A 21 -0.64 8.45 4.59
C SER A 21 0.08 8.56 5.94
N ILE A 22 1.42 8.45 5.95
CA ILE A 22 2.25 8.44 7.16
C ILE A 22 3.07 9.72 7.26
N VAL A 23 3.52 10.26 6.12
CA VAL A 23 4.33 11.48 6.07
C VAL A 23 3.68 12.56 5.20
N ALA A 24 3.89 13.82 5.58
CA ALA A 24 3.37 14.94 4.80
C ALA A 24 4.10 15.08 3.46
N VAL A 25 3.32 15.08 2.38
CA VAL A 25 3.79 15.33 1.02
C VAL A 25 2.97 16.47 0.42
N LYS A 26 3.66 17.54 0.02
CA LYS A 26 3.03 18.71 -0.59
C LYS A 26 2.25 18.29 -1.84
N HIS A 27 1.05 18.84 -2.00
CA HIS A 27 0.12 18.56 -3.12
C HIS A 27 -0.57 17.19 -3.12
N LEU A 28 -0.40 16.37 -2.07
CA LEU A 28 -1.08 15.07 -1.94
C LEU A 28 -2.11 15.03 -0.79
N SER A 29 -2.65 16.16 -0.34
CA SER A 29 -3.55 16.22 0.83
C SER A 29 -4.74 15.25 0.75
N THR A 30 -5.45 15.22 -0.38
CA THR A 30 -6.58 14.29 -0.58
C THR A 30 -6.13 12.83 -0.56
N CYS A 31 -4.98 12.53 -1.16
CA CYS A 31 -4.39 11.19 -1.10
C CYS A 31 -3.97 10.84 0.33
N SER A 32 -3.36 11.77 1.07
CA SER A 32 -2.97 11.57 2.47
C SER A 32 -4.18 11.24 3.35
N VAL A 33 -5.28 11.99 3.22
CA VAL A 33 -6.50 11.75 4.00
C VAL A 33 -7.11 10.38 3.66
N THR A 34 -7.32 10.11 2.37
CA THR A 34 -7.97 8.85 1.93
C THR A 34 -7.11 7.64 2.24
N LYS A 35 -5.79 7.70 2.01
CA LYS A 35 -4.87 6.59 2.30
C LYS A 35 -4.59 6.44 3.80
N GLY A 36 -4.63 7.52 4.57
CA GLY A 36 -4.63 7.47 6.05
C GLY A 36 -5.85 6.73 6.60
N ALA A 37 -7.04 7.07 6.10
CA ALA A 37 -8.26 6.35 6.44
C ALA A 37 -8.19 4.87 6.05
N MET A 38 -7.66 4.54 4.86
CA MET A 38 -7.44 3.16 4.44
C MET A 38 -6.49 2.39 5.37
N ASN A 39 -5.42 3.01 5.84
CA ASN A 39 -4.50 2.37 6.80
C ASN A 39 -5.20 2.07 8.13
N GLN A 40 -6.01 3.01 8.63
CA GLN A 40 -6.77 2.78 9.86
C GLN A 40 -7.85 1.69 9.68
N LEU A 41 -8.55 1.71 8.54
CA LEU A 41 -9.52 0.67 8.20
C LEU A 41 -8.84 -0.71 8.13
N THR A 42 -7.68 -0.80 7.49
CA THR A 42 -6.91 -2.05 7.37
C THR A 42 -6.65 -2.67 8.74
N LYS A 43 -6.26 -1.85 9.72
CA LYS A 43 -6.00 -2.27 11.12
C LYS A 43 -7.26 -2.79 11.80
N ASN A 44 -8.36 -2.04 11.68
CA ASN A 44 -9.63 -2.44 12.27
C ASN A 44 -10.13 -3.76 11.68
N LEU A 45 -10.02 -3.95 10.36
CA LEU A 45 -10.39 -5.19 9.69
C LEU A 45 -9.48 -6.36 10.07
N ALA A 46 -8.17 -6.12 10.24
CA ALA A 46 -7.25 -7.16 10.69
C ALA A 46 -7.62 -7.70 12.08
N CYS A 47 -8.03 -6.83 13.00
CA CYS A 47 -8.54 -7.27 14.30
C CYS A 47 -9.90 -7.95 14.18
N GLY A 48 -10.82 -7.37 13.41
CA GLY A 48 -12.20 -7.85 13.30
C GLY A 48 -12.35 -9.19 12.58
N TRP A 49 -11.44 -9.54 11.68
CA TRP A 49 -11.51 -10.79 10.92
C TRP A 49 -10.46 -11.83 11.31
N ALA A 50 -9.74 -11.62 12.42
CA ALA A 50 -8.71 -12.54 12.88
C ALA A 50 -9.28 -13.94 13.19
N GLU A 51 -10.47 -14.00 13.81
CA GLU A 51 -11.16 -15.26 14.16
C GLU A 51 -11.63 -16.04 12.93
N ASP A 52 -11.88 -15.35 11.82
CA ASP A 52 -12.26 -15.93 10.53
C ASP A 52 -11.06 -16.38 9.68
N ASN A 53 -9.83 -16.34 10.23
CA ASN A 53 -8.57 -16.56 9.52
C ASN A 53 -8.41 -15.70 8.24
N ILE A 54 -8.97 -14.49 8.25
CA ILE A 54 -8.80 -13.53 7.16
C ILE A 54 -7.77 -12.49 7.58
N ARG A 55 -6.73 -12.34 6.77
CA ARG A 55 -5.66 -11.36 7.00
C ARG A 55 -5.93 -10.09 6.18
N SER A 56 -5.79 -8.93 6.81
CA SER A 56 -5.88 -7.62 6.16
C SER A 56 -4.55 -6.88 6.32
N ASN A 57 -3.95 -6.45 5.21
CA ASN A 57 -2.68 -5.71 5.19
C ASN A 57 -2.77 -4.51 4.23
N ALA A 58 -1.86 -3.55 4.39
CA ALA A 58 -1.74 -2.40 3.50
C ALA A 58 -0.30 -2.26 2.99
N VAL A 59 -0.15 -1.95 1.70
CA VAL A 59 1.15 -1.65 1.08
C VAL A 59 1.20 -0.17 0.76
N ALA A 60 1.99 0.58 1.53
CA ALA A 60 2.21 2.01 1.31
C ALA A 60 3.37 2.24 0.33
N SER A 61 3.07 2.52 -0.93
CA SER A 61 4.11 2.78 -1.93
C SER A 61 4.53 4.25 -1.96
N TRP A 62 5.80 4.50 -2.30
CA TRP A 62 6.27 5.80 -2.77
C TRP A 62 5.95 5.97 -4.27
N TYR A 63 6.65 6.87 -4.98
CA TYR A 63 6.53 6.98 -6.43
C TYR A 63 7.00 5.68 -7.10
N ILE A 64 6.09 5.08 -7.87
CA ILE A 64 6.31 3.90 -8.69
C ILE A 64 6.10 4.29 -10.15
N LYS A 65 6.93 3.78 -11.06
CA LYS A 65 6.83 4.06 -12.51
C LYS A 65 5.55 3.45 -13.10
N THR A 66 4.46 4.20 -13.04
CA THR A 66 3.17 3.82 -13.64
C THR A 66 2.69 4.91 -14.60
N PRO A 67 1.81 4.59 -15.57
CA PRO A 67 1.28 5.58 -16.50
C PRO A 67 0.61 6.78 -15.81
N MET A 68 0.02 6.57 -14.63
CA MET A 68 -0.65 7.62 -13.84
C MET A 68 0.29 8.76 -13.43
N VAL A 69 1.56 8.46 -13.15
CA VAL A 69 2.53 9.45 -12.65
C VAL A 69 3.60 9.81 -13.70
N ASP A 70 3.52 9.25 -14.90
CA ASP A 70 4.56 9.38 -15.93
C ASP A 70 4.76 10.84 -16.37
N GLN A 71 3.66 11.57 -16.59
CA GLN A 71 3.69 13.01 -16.89
C GLN A 71 4.32 13.82 -15.75
N MET A 72 4.02 13.47 -14.49
CA MET A 72 4.59 14.13 -13.32
C MET A 72 6.10 13.87 -13.20
N LEU A 73 6.52 12.62 -13.42
CA LEU A 73 7.93 12.22 -13.34
C LEU A 73 8.76 12.67 -14.54
N SER A 74 8.13 13.02 -15.67
CA SER A 74 8.80 13.64 -16.82
C SER A 74 9.34 15.05 -16.50
N ASN A 75 8.79 15.72 -15.48
CA ASN A 75 9.32 16.99 -15.00
C ASN A 75 10.58 16.76 -14.16
N LYS A 76 11.75 17.12 -14.72
CA LYS A 76 13.07 16.95 -14.09
C LYS A 76 13.17 17.55 -12.68
N THR A 77 12.50 18.67 -12.42
CA THR A 77 12.50 19.31 -11.09
C THR A 77 11.74 18.48 -10.06
N ILE A 78 10.59 17.92 -10.45
CA ILE A 78 9.81 17.03 -9.59
C ILE A 78 10.57 15.72 -9.38
N LEU A 79 11.07 15.13 -10.46
CA LEU A 79 11.86 13.89 -10.41
C LEU A 79 13.08 14.05 -9.51
N GLY A 80 13.82 15.16 -9.62
CA GLY A 80 14.96 15.46 -8.76
C GLY A 80 14.58 15.53 -7.28
N LYS A 81 13.44 16.13 -6.93
CA LYS A 81 12.92 16.16 -5.55
C LYS A 81 12.53 14.77 -5.05
N VAL A 82 11.90 13.96 -5.90
CA VAL A 82 11.52 12.59 -5.57
C VAL A 82 12.78 11.75 -5.30
N ILE A 83 13.76 11.80 -6.20
CA ILE A 83 15.04 11.09 -6.07
C ILE A 83 15.79 11.52 -4.81
N ASN A 84 15.90 12.83 -4.55
CA ASN A 84 16.61 13.34 -3.37
C ASN A 84 15.95 12.94 -2.04
N ARG A 85 14.64 12.68 -2.04
CA ARG A 85 13.90 12.18 -0.87
C ARG A 85 13.84 10.65 -0.81
N THR A 86 14.43 9.95 -1.77
CA THR A 86 14.43 8.49 -1.85
C THR A 86 15.84 7.98 -1.57
N PRO A 87 16.09 7.26 -0.45
CA PRO A 87 17.43 6.79 -0.12
C PRO A 87 18.12 5.95 -1.20
N LEU A 88 17.34 5.21 -2.01
CA LEU A 88 17.84 4.42 -3.14
C LEU A 88 18.08 5.25 -4.42
N CYS A 89 17.88 6.57 -4.37
CA CYS A 89 18.10 7.52 -5.47
C CYS A 89 17.41 7.15 -6.80
N ARG A 90 16.27 6.45 -6.74
CA ARG A 90 15.49 6.04 -7.91
C ARG A 90 14.00 5.95 -7.60
N VAL A 91 13.18 5.98 -8.64
CA VAL A 91 11.75 5.64 -8.57
C VAL A 91 11.59 4.12 -8.52
N GLY A 92 10.58 3.62 -7.80
CA GLY A 92 10.29 2.18 -7.71
C GLY A 92 9.71 1.60 -8.99
N ASP A 93 9.86 0.29 -9.17
CA ASP A 93 9.27 -0.48 -10.27
C ASP A 93 7.96 -1.15 -9.84
N PRO A 94 6.91 -1.21 -10.69
CA PRO A 94 5.67 -1.91 -10.37
C PRO A 94 5.86 -3.35 -9.89
N LYS A 95 6.89 -4.05 -10.39
CA LYS A 95 7.20 -5.43 -10.00
C LYS A 95 7.57 -5.55 -8.52
N GLU A 96 8.21 -4.54 -7.95
CA GLU A 96 8.59 -4.51 -6.53
C GLU A 96 7.34 -4.49 -5.63
N VAL A 97 6.33 -3.71 -6.01
CA VAL A 97 5.03 -3.68 -5.30
C VAL A 97 4.27 -4.99 -5.50
N SER A 98 4.19 -5.48 -6.74
CA SER A 98 3.45 -6.72 -7.04
C SER A 98 4.02 -7.94 -6.33
N SER A 99 5.35 -8.02 -6.20
CA SER A 99 6.02 -9.13 -5.50
C SER A 99 5.70 -9.11 -4.01
N LEU A 100 5.66 -7.93 -3.39
CA LEU A 100 5.24 -7.79 -2.00
C LEU A 100 3.76 -8.14 -1.79
N VAL A 101 2.88 -7.71 -2.70
CA VAL A 101 1.44 -8.06 -2.64
C VAL A 101 1.27 -9.57 -2.77
N ALA A 102 1.95 -10.21 -3.73
CA ALA A 102 1.91 -11.65 -3.91
C ALA A 102 2.39 -12.40 -2.65
N PHE A 103 3.47 -11.92 -2.03
CA PHE A 103 3.97 -12.45 -0.77
C PHE A 103 2.94 -12.35 0.36
N LEU A 104 2.28 -11.19 0.51
CA LEU A 104 1.23 -10.98 1.51
C LEU A 104 0.03 -11.91 1.32
N CYS A 105 -0.25 -12.35 0.09
CA CYS A 105 -1.35 -13.26 -0.22
C CYS A 105 -1.03 -14.75 0.02
N LEU A 106 0.20 -15.12 0.39
CA LEU A 106 0.57 -16.53 0.62
C LEU A 106 -0.13 -17.15 1.83
N HIS A 107 -0.51 -18.42 1.72
CA HIS A 107 -1.44 -19.14 2.61
C HIS A 107 -0.90 -19.50 4.02
N ARG A 108 0.31 -19.05 4.38
CA ARG A 108 0.99 -19.40 5.66
C ARG A 108 1.72 -18.24 6.32
N LEU A 109 1.45 -17.01 5.91
CA LEU A 109 2.11 -15.86 6.50
C LEU A 109 1.46 -15.53 7.87
N PHE A 110 2.14 -15.90 8.96
CA PHE A 110 1.77 -15.51 10.35
C PHE A 110 2.18 -14.06 10.67
N VAL A 111 2.86 -13.37 9.75
CA VAL A 111 3.35 -12.01 9.97
C VAL A 111 2.20 -11.02 9.87
N LEU A 112 1.90 -10.36 10.98
CA LEU A 112 1.03 -9.20 11.06
C LEU A 112 1.82 -7.97 10.57
N ILE A 113 1.82 -7.68 9.26
CA ILE A 113 2.39 -6.42 8.77
C ILE A 113 1.32 -5.34 8.90
N VAL A 114 1.23 -4.76 10.08
CA VAL A 114 0.50 -3.51 10.30
C VAL A 114 1.39 -2.36 9.82
N ALA A 115 1.02 -1.76 8.69
CA ALA A 115 1.43 -0.40 8.32
C ALA A 115 0.25 0.57 8.54
#